data_AF-A0A0K8UZ05-F1
#
_entry.id   AF-A0A0K8UZ05-F1
#
_cell.length_a   1.000
_cell.length_b   1.000
_cell.length_c   1.000
_cell.angle_alpha   90.00
_cell.angle_beta   90.00
_cell.angle_gamma   90.00
#
_symmetry.space_group_name_H-M   'P 1'
#
loop_
_entity.id
_entity.type
_entity.pdbx_description
1 polymer ?
#
loop_
_entity_poly.entity_id
_entity_poly.type
_entity_poly.pdbx_seq_one_letter_code
_entity_poly.pdbx_strand_id
1 'polypeptide(L)'
;MQPLKRFTQCGSLTMLFGVFIILFGVSSTALTTFGKTNNEKPTPTPIIKGKECNNHDDCITIDKTSCVKDPNDYKHRCLCGDDSAPVNGHCQDVLKGLRHKCTSSHECEDGLVCQFESLNRTIGVSKFISKTKLCLCDNESGFFEDVLRDICSGASLQTIANILCSLLSTVAPFIGYARMKPHF
;
A
#
# COMPACT_ATOMS: atom_id res chain seq x y z
N MET A 1 14.54 -16.52 -67.21
CA MET A 1 15.31 -16.12 -66.01
C MET A 1 14.38 -16.26 -64.81
N GLN A 2 14.80 -17.00 -63.79
CA GLN A 2 13.98 -17.46 -62.65
C GLN A 2 13.38 -16.30 -61.82
N PRO A 3 12.31 -16.59 -61.07
CA PRO A 3 12.23 -16.07 -59.70
C PRO A 3 12.16 -17.19 -58.65
N LEU A 4 12.75 -16.84 -57.51
CA LEU A 4 13.19 -17.69 -56.42
C LEU A 4 12.07 -18.48 -55.72
N LYS A 5 12.42 -19.73 -55.43
CA LYS A 5 11.82 -20.62 -54.44
C LYS A 5 11.87 -19.98 -53.05
N ARG A 6 10.72 -19.71 -52.43
CA ARG A 6 10.61 -19.50 -50.97
C ARG A 6 9.55 -20.44 -50.40
N PHE A 7 9.97 -21.68 -50.18
CA PHE A 7 9.32 -22.60 -49.26
C PHE A 7 9.58 -22.13 -47.82
N THR A 8 8.66 -22.43 -46.91
CA THR A 8 8.80 -22.32 -45.44
C THR A 8 8.56 -20.93 -44.85
N GLN A 9 7.29 -20.61 -44.55
CA GLN A 9 6.93 -19.79 -43.38
C GLN A 9 5.43 -19.86 -43.01
N CYS A 10 4.85 -21.05 -42.84
CA CYS A 10 3.47 -21.16 -42.30
C CYS A 10 3.29 -22.19 -41.17
N GLY A 11 4.29 -23.05 -40.90
CA GLY A 11 4.22 -24.05 -39.82
C GLY A 11 4.66 -23.54 -38.44
N SER A 12 5.46 -22.47 -38.39
CA SER A 12 5.99 -21.96 -37.13
C SER A 12 4.93 -21.22 -36.30
N LEU A 13 3.98 -20.55 -36.95
CA LEU A 13 2.95 -19.78 -36.25
C LEU A 13 1.88 -20.71 -35.65
N THR A 14 1.47 -21.75 -36.39
CA THR A 14 0.48 -22.72 -35.93
C THR A 14 1.01 -23.62 -34.81
N MET A 15 2.30 -24.00 -34.85
CA MET A 15 2.98 -24.67 -33.73
C MET A 15 2.98 -23.80 -32.46
N LEU A 16 3.22 -22.50 -32.61
CA LEU A 16 3.28 -21.57 -31.48
C LEU A 16 1.89 -21.40 -30.83
N PHE A 17 0.83 -21.24 -31.64
CA PHE A 17 -0.55 -21.22 -31.14
C PHE A 17 -0.96 -22.53 -30.46
N GLY A 18 -0.53 -23.68 -30.99
CA GLY A 18 -0.77 -24.98 -30.34
C GLY A 18 -0.14 -25.09 -28.95
N VAL A 19 1.10 -24.62 -28.79
CA VAL A 19 1.80 -24.61 -27.48
C VAL A 19 1.12 -23.65 -26.49
N PHE A 20 0.64 -22.49 -26.94
CA PHE A 20 -0.14 -21.57 -26.09
C PHE A 20 -1.48 -22.18 -25.63
N ILE A 21 -2.20 -22.91 -26.48
CA ILE A 21 -3.44 -23.58 -26.07
C ILE A 21 -3.16 -24.70 -25.05
N ILE A 22 -2.05 -25.44 -25.16
CA ILE A 22 -1.68 -26.46 -24.18
C ILE A 22 -1.23 -25.82 -22.85
N LEU A 23 -0.48 -24.71 -22.87
CA LEU A 23 -0.03 -24.05 -21.64
C LEU A 23 -1.17 -23.32 -20.90
N PHE A 24 -2.06 -22.65 -21.62
CA PHE A 24 -3.16 -21.89 -21.00
C PHE A 24 -4.45 -22.72 -20.83
N GLY A 25 -4.67 -23.75 -21.65
CA GLY A 25 -5.85 -24.63 -21.56
C GLY A 25 -5.82 -25.59 -20.38
N VAL A 26 -4.64 -25.87 -19.80
CA VAL A 26 -4.48 -26.75 -18.64
C VAL A 26 -4.75 -26.01 -17.31
N SER A 27 -4.81 -24.67 -17.30
CA SER A 27 -5.12 -23.91 -16.09
C SER A 27 -6.62 -23.78 -15.78
N SER A 28 -7.53 -24.34 -16.60
CA SER A 28 -8.99 -24.15 -16.39
C SER A 28 -9.80 -25.44 -16.14
N THR A 29 -9.17 -26.60 -15.93
CA THR A 29 -9.91 -27.82 -15.62
C THR A 29 -9.50 -28.43 -14.28
N ALA A 30 -10.09 -27.92 -13.20
CA ALA A 30 -10.30 -28.70 -11.98
C ALA A 30 -11.41 -28.07 -11.12
N LEU A 31 -12.68 -28.40 -11.42
CA LEU A 31 -13.71 -28.58 -10.38
C LEU A 31 -14.92 -29.36 -10.93
N THR A 32 -14.70 -30.65 -11.20
CA THR A 32 -15.75 -31.66 -11.13
C THR A 32 -15.50 -32.38 -9.79
N THR A 33 -16.43 -32.56 -8.86
CA THR A 33 -17.51 -33.56 -8.94
C THR A 33 -18.42 -33.50 -7.68
N PHE A 34 -19.60 -34.11 -7.84
CA PHE A 34 -20.58 -34.60 -6.86
C PHE A 34 -21.50 -33.63 -6.12
N GLY A 35 -22.77 -33.68 -6.55
CA GLY A 35 -23.89 -33.04 -5.90
C GLY A 35 -24.13 -33.57 -4.49
N LYS A 36 -24.37 -32.62 -3.59
CA LYS A 36 -25.14 -32.83 -2.37
C LYS A 36 -26.04 -31.61 -2.23
N THR A 37 -27.33 -31.79 -2.50
CA THR A 37 -28.38 -30.83 -2.13
C THR A 37 -28.39 -30.72 -0.62
N ASN A 38 -27.65 -29.75 -0.07
CA ASN A 38 -27.82 -29.30 1.29
C ASN A 38 -28.28 -27.86 1.24
N ASN A 39 -29.46 -27.65 1.80
CA ASN A 39 -30.11 -26.37 1.99
C ASN A 39 -29.39 -25.60 3.10
N GLU A 40 -28.13 -25.21 2.86
CA GLU A 40 -27.35 -24.39 3.78
C GLU A 40 -27.04 -23.05 3.12
N LYS A 41 -27.61 -22.01 3.74
CA LYS A 41 -27.31 -20.59 3.61
C LYS A 41 -25.82 -20.39 3.26
N PRO A 42 -25.47 -19.52 2.30
CA PRO A 42 -24.08 -19.33 1.90
C PRO A 42 -23.26 -18.96 3.15
N THR A 43 -22.43 -19.90 3.60
CA THR A 43 -21.41 -19.62 4.61
C THR A 43 -20.50 -18.57 3.98
N PRO A 44 -20.27 -17.42 4.64
CA PRO A 44 -19.30 -16.47 4.13
C PRO A 44 -17.98 -17.22 4.00
N THR A 45 -17.40 -17.27 2.81
CA THR A 45 -15.98 -17.58 2.66
C THR A 45 -15.24 -16.84 3.77
N PRO A 46 -14.40 -17.51 4.59
CA PRO A 46 -13.67 -16.81 5.62
C PRO A 46 -12.78 -15.81 4.89
N ILE A 47 -13.21 -14.55 4.88
CA ILE A 47 -12.35 -13.44 4.53
C ILE A 47 -11.18 -13.62 5.49
N ILE A 48 -9.99 -13.86 4.95
CA ILE A 48 -8.77 -14.05 5.74
C ILE A 48 -8.50 -12.70 6.40
N LYS A 49 -9.18 -12.44 7.52
CA LYS A 49 -9.09 -11.21 8.29
C LYS A 49 -8.20 -11.50 9.48
N GLY A 50 -7.35 -10.53 9.82
CA GLY A 50 -6.57 -10.59 11.05
C GLY A 50 -7.48 -10.75 12.28
N LYS A 51 -6.93 -11.37 13.32
CA LYS A 51 -7.55 -11.49 14.64
C LYS A 51 -7.89 -10.09 15.18
N GLU A 52 -9.11 -9.88 15.67
CA GLU A 52 -9.48 -8.61 16.31
C GLU A 52 -8.67 -8.37 17.61
N CYS A 53 -8.35 -7.12 17.88
CA CYS A 53 -7.50 -6.72 19.01
C CYS A 53 -7.93 -5.36 19.56
N ASN A 54 -7.63 -5.10 20.83
CA ASN A 54 -7.80 -3.79 21.46
C ASN A 54 -6.43 -3.12 21.69
N ASN A 55 -5.43 -3.94 22.03
CA ASN A 55 -4.09 -3.47 22.32
C ASN A 55 -3.05 -4.29 21.55
N HIS A 56 -1.88 -3.70 21.41
CA HIS A 56 -0.73 -4.33 20.77
C HIS A 56 -0.30 -5.65 21.40
N ASP A 57 -0.57 -5.86 22.70
CA ASP A 57 -0.24 -7.09 23.41
C ASP A 57 -1.13 -8.28 23.00
N ASP A 58 -2.34 -8.02 22.49
CA ASP A 58 -3.27 -9.04 22.00
C ASP A 58 -2.77 -9.76 20.73
N CYS A 59 -1.76 -9.16 20.08
CA CYS A 59 -1.13 -9.64 18.85
C CYS A 59 0.22 -10.32 19.10
N ILE A 60 0.65 -10.47 20.36
CA ILE A 60 1.95 -11.07 20.70
C ILE A 60 2.07 -12.54 20.29
N THR A 61 0.93 -13.23 20.07
CA THR A 61 0.91 -14.63 19.65
C THR A 61 1.26 -14.83 18.18
N ILE A 62 1.29 -13.76 17.38
CA ILE A 62 1.64 -13.80 15.96
C ILE A 62 2.80 -12.84 15.74
N ASP A 63 3.98 -13.41 15.45
CA ASP A 63 5.18 -12.62 15.27
C ASP A 63 5.03 -11.58 14.16
N LYS A 64 5.66 -10.43 14.36
CA LYS A 64 5.67 -9.28 13.44
C LYS A 64 4.29 -8.65 13.16
N THR A 65 3.25 -8.99 13.93
CA THR A 65 1.95 -8.30 13.84
C THR A 65 1.83 -7.15 14.84
N SER A 66 1.03 -6.17 14.46
CA SER A 66 0.65 -5.05 15.32
C SER A 66 -0.86 -4.90 15.35
N CYS A 67 -1.41 -4.37 16.44
CA CYS A 67 -2.83 -4.07 16.52
C CYS A 67 -3.10 -2.72 15.84
N VAL A 68 -3.44 -2.75 14.56
CA VAL A 68 -3.68 -1.58 13.72
C VAL A 68 -5.08 -1.62 13.14
N LYS A 69 -5.51 -0.50 12.57
CA LYS A 69 -6.85 -0.34 12.02
C LYS A 69 -6.88 -0.91 10.60
N ASP A 70 -7.77 -1.85 10.34
CA ASP A 70 -7.91 -2.47 9.02
C ASP A 70 -8.47 -1.45 8.00
N PRO A 71 -7.86 -1.31 6.82
CA PRO A 71 -8.30 -0.33 5.83
C PRO A 71 -9.67 -0.66 5.20
N ASN A 72 -10.15 -1.91 5.30
CA ASN A 72 -11.40 -2.35 4.69
C ASN A 72 -12.61 -2.13 5.60
N ASP A 73 -12.46 -2.37 6.90
CA ASP A 73 -13.57 -2.31 7.86
C ASP A 73 -13.34 -1.40 9.07
N TYR A 74 -12.20 -0.70 9.11
CA TYR A 74 -11.83 0.26 10.16
C TYR A 74 -11.83 -0.32 11.58
N LYS A 75 -11.79 -1.65 11.72
CA LYS A 75 -11.66 -2.32 13.01
C LYS A 75 -10.20 -2.58 13.34
N HIS A 76 -9.88 -2.62 14.63
CA HIS A 76 -8.54 -2.99 15.07
C HIS A 76 -8.31 -4.50 14.95
N ARG A 77 -7.28 -4.86 14.19
CA ARG A 77 -6.88 -6.25 13.91
C ARG A 77 -5.35 -6.39 14.01
N CYS A 78 -4.92 -7.61 14.32
CA CYS A 78 -3.53 -8.01 14.24
C CYS A 78 -3.14 -8.20 12.77
N LEU A 79 -2.47 -7.20 12.21
CA LEU A 79 -2.03 -7.17 10.82
C LEU A 79 -0.51 -7.13 10.72
N CYS A 80 0.02 -7.59 9.59
CA CYS A 80 1.42 -7.50 9.21
C CYS A 80 1.81 -6.06 8.88
N GLY A 81 3.12 -5.79 8.73
CA GLY A 81 3.63 -4.42 8.50
C GLY A 81 3.04 -3.70 7.28
N ASP A 82 2.52 -4.43 6.31
CA ASP A 82 1.86 -3.96 5.08
C ASP A 82 0.32 -3.91 5.20
N ASP A 83 -0.23 -3.95 6.41
CA ASP A 83 -1.66 -4.01 6.71
C ASP A 83 -2.38 -5.26 6.15
N SER A 84 -1.62 -6.28 5.74
CA SER A 84 -2.17 -7.56 5.32
C SER A 84 -2.45 -8.47 6.53
N ALA A 85 -3.42 -9.39 6.35
CA ALA A 85 -3.66 -10.41 7.35
C ALA A 85 -2.53 -11.47 7.34
N PRO A 86 -2.10 -11.98 8.52
CA PRO A 86 -1.07 -13.00 8.58
C PRO A 86 -1.51 -14.28 7.87
N VAL A 87 -0.66 -14.80 7.00
CA VAL A 87 -0.91 -16.03 6.24
C VAL A 87 -0.35 -17.21 7.03
N ASN A 88 -1.21 -18.15 7.41
CA ASN A 88 -0.85 -19.29 8.26
C ASN A 88 -0.15 -18.86 9.58
N GLY A 89 -0.57 -17.73 10.15
CA GLY A 89 0.01 -17.20 11.39
C GLY A 89 1.41 -16.61 11.23
N HIS A 90 1.83 -16.28 10.01
CA HIS A 90 3.13 -15.68 9.73
C HIS A 90 2.99 -14.43 8.86
N CYS A 91 3.88 -13.47 9.08
CA CYS A 91 4.03 -12.28 8.26
C CYS A 91 5.33 -12.33 7.47
N GLN A 92 5.31 -11.79 6.25
CA GLN A 92 6.55 -11.53 5.52
C GLN A 92 7.36 -10.42 6.19
N ASP A 93 8.65 -10.39 5.90
CA ASP A 93 9.51 -9.30 6.34
C ASP A 93 9.35 -8.13 5.38
N VAL A 94 8.50 -7.19 5.77
CA VAL A 94 8.14 -6.00 5.01
C VAL A 94 8.36 -4.77 5.87
N LEU A 95 8.56 -3.62 5.22
CA LEU A 95 8.52 -2.34 5.91
C LEU A 95 7.16 -2.16 6.59
N LYS A 96 7.20 -1.49 7.74
CA LYS A 96 6.07 -1.32 8.63
C LYS A 96 5.43 0.04 8.37
N GLY A 97 4.12 0.01 8.10
CA GLY A 97 3.31 1.20 7.92
C GLY A 97 3.04 1.95 9.21
N LEU A 98 2.17 2.96 9.12
CA LEU A 98 1.78 3.81 10.24
C LEU A 98 1.17 2.98 11.39
N ARG A 99 1.49 3.35 12.64
CA ARG A 99 1.01 2.71 13.89
C ARG A 99 1.46 1.26 14.12
N HIS A 100 2.33 0.70 13.28
CA HIS A 100 2.93 -0.61 13.54
C HIS A 100 4.03 -0.53 14.60
N LYS A 101 4.18 -1.60 15.40
CA LYS A 101 5.27 -1.75 16.39
C LYS A 101 6.61 -1.90 15.69
N CYS A 102 7.57 -1.10 16.14
CA CYS A 102 8.92 -1.05 15.59
C CYS A 102 9.96 -1.05 16.71
N THR A 103 11.19 -1.50 16.38
CA THR A 103 12.34 -1.35 17.28
C THR A 103 13.22 -0.17 16.86
N SER A 104 13.31 0.05 15.55
CA SER A 104 14.13 1.09 14.93
C SER A 104 13.45 1.69 13.70
N SER A 105 13.85 2.91 13.33
CA SER A 105 13.24 3.65 12.21
C SER A 105 13.45 3.02 10.85
N HIS A 106 14.47 2.16 10.67
CA HIS A 106 14.71 1.45 9.41
C HIS A 106 13.69 0.36 9.10
N GLU A 107 12.88 -0.03 10.08
CA GLU A 107 11.78 -0.97 9.89
C GLU A 107 10.52 -0.25 9.37
N CYS A 108 10.47 1.07 9.45
CA CYS A 108 9.30 1.86 9.06
C CYS A 108 9.41 2.27 7.59
N GLU A 109 8.25 2.47 6.94
CA GLU A 109 8.17 3.01 5.58
C GLU A 109 8.68 4.46 5.49
N ASP A 110 8.92 4.96 4.28
CA ASP A 110 9.42 6.31 4.04
C ASP A 110 8.51 7.39 4.64
N GLY A 111 9.10 8.40 5.29
CA GLY A 111 8.37 9.46 5.98
C GLY A 111 7.84 9.08 7.37
N LEU A 112 8.18 7.89 7.86
CA LEU A 112 7.91 7.42 9.22
C LEU A 112 9.20 7.34 10.05
N VAL A 113 9.05 7.54 11.35
CA VAL A 113 10.10 7.41 12.37
C VAL A 113 9.61 6.52 13.51
N CYS A 114 10.49 5.66 14.01
CA CYS A 114 10.14 4.76 15.11
C CYS A 114 10.28 5.47 16.47
N GLN A 115 9.16 5.87 17.04
CA GLN A 115 9.15 6.66 18.28
C GLN A 115 7.97 6.28 19.17
N PHE A 116 8.03 6.69 20.44
CA PHE A 116 6.90 6.50 21.35
C PHE A 116 5.74 7.40 20.91
N GLU A 117 4.53 6.87 20.99
CA GLU A 117 3.33 7.68 20.81
C GLU A 117 3.25 8.72 21.93
N SER A 118 3.63 9.95 21.59
CA SER A 118 3.49 11.08 22.50
C SER A 118 2.06 11.62 22.39
N LEU A 119 1.27 11.43 23.45
CA LEU A 119 -0.05 12.02 23.65
C LEU A 119 -0.01 13.56 23.83
N ASN A 120 0.91 14.26 23.17
CA ASN A 120 0.93 15.72 23.08
C ASN A 120 -0.14 16.25 22.09
N ARG A 121 -1.17 15.47 21.76
CA ARG A 121 -2.44 16.01 21.25
C ARG A 121 -3.28 16.41 22.46
N THR A 122 -3.30 17.70 22.76
CA THR A 122 -4.04 18.36 23.85
C THR A 122 -5.50 17.92 23.97
N ILE A 123 -5.81 16.89 24.77
CA ILE A 123 -7.12 16.69 25.42
C ILE A 123 -6.84 16.15 26.82
N GLY A 124 -7.19 16.94 27.83
CA GLY A 124 -6.84 16.75 29.23
C GLY A 124 -7.46 15.53 29.90
N VAL A 125 -6.92 14.34 29.64
CA VAL A 125 -7.13 13.14 30.47
C VAL A 125 -5.81 12.38 30.58
N SER A 126 -5.40 12.17 31.83
CA SER A 126 -4.23 11.43 32.34
C SER A 126 -3.33 10.70 31.31
N LYS A 127 -2.18 11.34 31.06
CA LYS A 127 -0.89 10.87 30.54
C LYS A 127 -0.62 9.35 30.72
N PHE A 128 -1.11 8.53 29.79
CA PHE A 128 -0.62 7.16 29.56
C PHE A 128 0.35 7.20 28.37
N ILE A 129 1.64 7.46 28.63
CA ILE A 129 2.66 7.27 27.58
C ILE A 129 2.60 5.80 27.15
N SER A 130 2.26 5.54 25.89
CA SER A 130 2.32 4.20 25.31
C SER A 130 3.74 3.66 25.51
N LYS A 131 3.90 2.52 26.18
CA LYS A 131 5.21 1.89 26.42
C LYS A 131 5.84 1.27 25.16
N THR A 132 5.14 1.36 24.04
CA THR A 132 5.52 0.76 22.76
C THR A 132 5.94 1.84 21.77
N LYS A 133 7.07 1.63 21.11
CA LYS A 133 7.48 2.43 19.97
C LYS A 133 6.71 2.01 18.73
N LEU A 134 6.21 2.99 18.00
CA LEU A 134 5.42 2.82 16.79
C LEU A 134 6.06 3.60 15.65
N CYS A 135 5.84 3.13 14.42
CA CYS A 135 6.10 3.92 13.23
C CYS A 135 5.08 5.07 13.18
N LEU A 136 5.57 6.31 13.33
CA LEU A 136 4.76 7.52 13.36
C LEU A 136 5.30 8.49 12.30
N CYS A 137 4.46 9.40 11.79
CA CYS A 137 4.92 10.38 10.82
C CYS A 137 6.07 11.22 11.38
N ASP A 138 7.08 11.44 10.54
CA ASP A 138 8.21 12.29 10.85
C ASP A 138 7.81 13.78 10.74
N ASN A 139 7.33 14.31 11.86
CA ASN A 139 6.98 15.73 11.97
C ASN A 139 8.18 16.67 11.76
N GLU A 140 9.42 16.24 12.06
CA GLU A 140 10.62 17.07 11.89
C GLU A 140 10.94 17.25 10.40
N SER A 141 10.71 16.20 9.62
CA SER A 141 10.80 16.24 8.15
C SER A 141 9.54 16.82 7.47
N GLY A 142 8.56 17.29 8.25
CA GLY A 142 7.33 17.92 7.75
C GLY A 142 6.22 16.96 7.32
N PHE A 143 6.31 15.68 7.67
CA PHE A 143 5.23 14.70 7.49
C PHE A 143 4.26 14.80 8.67
N PHE A 144 2.96 14.79 8.40
CA PHE A 144 1.93 14.81 9.43
C PHE A 144 0.85 13.77 9.15
N GLU A 145 0.28 13.18 10.20
CA GLU A 145 -0.79 12.19 10.07
C GLU A 145 -2.08 12.82 9.52
N ASP A 146 -2.62 12.26 8.44
CA ASP A 146 -3.99 12.51 7.98
C ASP A 146 -4.95 11.54 8.69
N VAL A 147 -5.66 12.06 9.69
CA VAL A 147 -6.58 11.31 10.56
C VAL A 147 -7.71 10.63 9.77
N LEU A 148 -8.10 11.16 8.60
CA LEU A 148 -9.18 10.57 7.81
C LEU A 148 -8.71 9.33 7.02
N ARG A 149 -7.44 9.31 6.64
CA ARG A 149 -6.88 8.30 5.73
C ARG A 149 -5.92 7.32 6.42
N ASP A 150 -5.56 7.57 7.68
CA ASP A 150 -4.56 6.80 8.43
C ASP A 150 -3.23 6.67 7.66
N ILE A 151 -2.87 7.73 6.93
CA ILE A 151 -1.60 7.83 6.18
C ILE A 151 -0.81 9.04 6.67
N CYS A 152 0.51 9.02 6.47
CA CYS A 152 1.28 10.25 6.53
C CYS A 152 1.05 11.05 5.26
N SER A 153 0.73 12.33 5.44
CA SER A 153 0.82 13.29 4.37
C SER A 153 2.27 13.32 3.91
N GLY A 154 2.55 12.73 2.73
CA GLY A 154 3.81 12.93 2.06
C GLY A 154 4.06 14.44 1.93
N ALA A 155 5.32 14.88 2.00
CA ALA A 155 5.74 16.29 1.96
C ALA A 155 5.23 17.04 0.70
N SER A 156 3.94 17.34 0.69
CA SER A 156 3.19 17.95 -0.39
C SER A 156 3.49 19.44 -0.42
N LEU A 157 3.74 20.06 0.74
CA LEU A 157 3.96 21.49 0.86
C LEU A 157 5.27 21.95 0.20
N GLN A 158 6.36 21.20 0.34
CA GLN A 158 7.65 21.53 -0.29
C GLN A 158 7.58 21.36 -1.81
N THR A 159 6.91 20.29 -2.27
CA THR A 159 6.75 20.02 -3.70
C THR A 159 5.86 21.06 -4.36
N ILE A 160 4.74 21.43 -3.73
CA ILE A 160 3.86 22.51 -4.20
C ILE A 160 4.60 23.84 -4.21
N ALA A 161 5.37 24.18 -3.16
CA ALA A 161 6.16 25.40 -3.12
C ALA A 161 7.21 25.47 -4.23
N ASN A 162 7.91 24.36 -4.50
CA ASN A 162 8.90 24.26 -5.57
C ASN A 162 8.26 24.40 -6.96
N ILE A 163 7.09 23.80 -7.18
CA ILE A 163 6.32 23.95 -8.42
C ILE A 163 5.85 25.39 -8.59
N LEU A 164 5.31 26.01 -7.53
CA LEU A 164 4.81 27.38 -7.57
C LEU A 164 5.93 28.39 -7.85
N CYS A 165 7.09 28.23 -7.20
CA CYS A 165 8.27 29.05 -7.46
C CYS A 165 8.77 28.90 -8.91
N SER A 166 8.82 27.68 -9.43
CA SER A 166 9.24 27.42 -10.81
C SER A 166 8.28 28.04 -11.84
N LEU A 167 6.97 27.98 -11.58
CA LEU A 167 5.96 28.63 -12.42
C LEU A 167 6.05 30.16 -12.35
N LEU A 168 6.28 30.73 -11.16
CA LEU A 168 6.46 32.17 -11.01
C LEU A 168 7.71 32.67 -11.74
N SER A 169 8.84 31.97 -11.63
CA SER A 169 10.08 32.33 -12.34
C SER A 169 9.95 32.25 -13.86
N THR A 170 9.15 31.32 -14.38
CA THR A 170 8.94 31.17 -15.83
C THR A 170 7.92 32.15 -16.38
N VAL A 171 6.85 32.47 -15.65
CA VAL A 171 5.75 33.32 -16.15
C VAL A 171 5.99 34.82 -15.90
N ALA A 172 6.71 35.19 -14.83
CA ALA A 172 7.07 36.58 -14.52
C ALA A 172 7.74 37.36 -15.67
N PRO A 173 8.73 36.82 -16.42
CA PRO A 173 9.35 37.53 -17.53
C PRO A 173 8.36 37.79 -18.69
N PHE A 174 7.42 36.89 -18.95
CA PHE A 174 6.40 37.10 -19.99
C PHE A 174 5.39 38.19 -19.61
N ILE A 175 4.99 38.26 -18.33
CA ILE A 175 4.11 39.32 -17.83
C ILE A 175 4.82 40.68 -17.88
N GLY A 176 6.11 40.73 -17.49
CA GLY A 176 6.93 41.93 -17.61
C GLY A 176 7.07 42.39 -19.06
N TYR A 177 7.34 41.47 -19.98
CA TYR A 177 7.44 41.75 -21.42
C TYR A 177 6.11 42.23 -22.02
N ALA A 178 4.98 41.62 -21.65
CA ALA A 178 3.65 42.04 -22.09
C ALA A 178 3.26 43.44 -21.55
N ARG A 179 3.72 43.81 -20.35
CA ARG A 179 3.52 45.13 -19.73
C ARG A 179 4.38 46.24 -20.34
N MET A 180 5.51 45.93 -20.96
CA MET A 180 6.38 46.93 -21.62
C MET A 180 5.97 47.24 -23.07
N LYS A 181 5.06 46.45 -23.66
CA LYS A 181 4.59 46.63 -25.04
C LYS A 181 3.67 47.83 -25.33
N PRO A 182 3.06 48.59 -24.39
CA PRO A 182 2.21 49.72 -24.76
C PRO A 182 2.97 51.04 -25.02
N HIS A 183 4.31 51.04 -25.05
CA HIS A 183 5.11 52.26 -25.22
C HIS A 183 5.99 52.32 -26.49
N PHE A 184 5.70 51.50 -27.51
CA PHE A 184 6.21 51.70 -28.87
C PHE A 184 5.07 51.75 -29.87
#